data_AF-A0A0H3ZSR6-F1
#
_entry.id   AF-A0A0H3ZSR6-F1
#
_cell.length_a   1.000
_cell.length_b   1.000
_cell.length_c   1.000
_cell.angle_alpha   90.00
_cell.angle_beta   90.00
_cell.angle_gamma   90.00
#
_symmetry.space_group_name_H-M   'P 1'
#
loop_
_entity.id
_entity.type
_entity.pdbx_description
1 polymer ?
#
loop_
_entity_poly.entity_id
_entity_poly.type
_entity_poly.pdbx_seq_one_letter_code
_entity_poly.pdbx_strand_id
1 'polypeptide(L)'
;MEWIASVDAWDYCDGSLLAKLVLKSDIPPAYRPLIASIIDGSRKQKVKAAAHLKIPANERMYIAETISMNLGLISEFKTAKLSEGETLLEHQADKEGIEPIDVKRWLENRAMEIKQDAADQLGVSLQTIENLLRDFRYKLANFPDV
;
A
#
# COMPACT_ATOMS: atom_id res chain seq x y z
N MET A 1 9.35 3.11 3.75
CA MET A 1 7.99 2.84 4.24
C MET A 1 7.72 3.40 5.63
N GLU A 2 8.59 3.19 6.62
CA GLU A 2 8.37 3.67 8.01
C GLU A 2 7.99 5.15 8.13
N TRP A 3 8.67 6.05 7.40
CA TRP A 3 8.35 7.49 7.41
C TRP A 3 6.98 7.81 6.84
N ILE A 4 6.58 7.15 5.76
CA ILE A 4 5.26 7.34 5.13
C ILE A 4 4.17 6.89 6.10
N ALA A 5 4.30 5.69 6.67
CA ALA A 5 3.35 5.15 7.64
C ALA A 5 3.25 6.03 8.89
N SER A 6 4.39 6.54 9.38
CA SER A 6 4.44 7.38 10.58
C SER A 6 3.79 8.75 10.37
N VAL A 7 4.05 9.38 9.23
CA VAL A 7 3.44 10.68 8.87
C VAL A 7 1.95 10.51 8.56
N ASP A 8 1.57 9.43 7.88
CA ASP A 8 0.16 9.11 7.64
C ASP A 8 -0.61 8.93 8.96
N ALA A 9 -0.07 8.13 9.87
CA ALA A 9 -0.68 7.92 11.18
C ALA A 9 -0.85 9.26 11.92
N TRP A 10 0.18 10.11 11.89
CA TRP A 10 0.11 11.44 12.51
C TRP A 10 -0.95 12.32 11.86
N ASP A 11 -1.05 12.33 10.53
CA ASP A 11 -2.09 13.05 9.77
C ASP A 11 -3.49 12.65 10.26
N TYR A 12 -3.68 11.40 10.68
CA TYR A 12 -4.92 10.88 11.22
C TYR A 12 -4.92 10.77 12.76
N CYS A 13 -4.25 11.69 13.43
CA CYS A 13 -4.28 11.88 14.89
C CYS A 13 -3.63 10.77 15.73
N ASP A 14 -2.77 9.93 15.15
CA ASP A 14 -1.94 8.97 15.88
C ASP A 14 -0.45 9.30 15.71
N GLY A 15 0.12 10.01 16.70
CA GLY A 15 1.54 10.38 16.70
C GLY A 15 2.49 9.29 17.17
N SER A 16 2.00 8.11 17.57
CA SER A 16 2.81 7.10 18.28
C SER A 16 3.95 6.55 17.43
N LEU A 17 3.70 6.29 16.14
CA LEU A 17 4.72 5.81 15.21
C LEU A 17 5.79 6.86 14.95
N LEU A 18 5.38 8.10 14.67
CA LEU A 18 6.29 9.19 14.37
C LEU A 18 7.19 9.49 15.58
N ALA A 19 6.62 9.53 16.78
CA ALA A 19 7.38 9.74 18.03
C ALA A 19 8.43 8.65 18.25
N LYS A 20 8.09 7.38 18.00
CA LYS A 20 9.07 6.27 18.09
C LYS A 20 10.15 6.38 17.02
N LEU A 21 9.79 6.75 15.80
CA LEU A 21 10.73 6.79 14.67
C LEU A 21 11.77 7.91 14.83
N VAL A 22 11.35 9.11 15.24
CA VAL A 22 12.29 10.24 15.45
C VAL A 22 13.26 10.00 16.61
N LEU A 23 12.92 9.13 17.57
CA LEU A 23 13.82 8.73 18.65
C LEU A 23 14.84 7.67 18.22
N LYS A 24 14.50 6.86 17.21
CA LYS A 24 15.29 5.71 16.78
C LYS A 24 16.21 6.02 15.59
N SER A 25 15.80 6.94 14.73
CA SER A 25 16.41 7.15 13.42
C SER A 25 16.53 8.64 13.10
N ASP A 26 17.62 9.01 12.43
CA ASP A 26 17.78 10.35 11.89
C ASP A 26 16.72 10.66 10.84
N ILE A 27 16.22 11.90 10.83
CA ILE A 27 15.28 12.37 9.80
C ILE A 27 16.04 12.55 8.47
N PRO A 28 15.69 11.79 7.42
CA PRO A 28 16.29 11.92 6.10
C PRO A 28 16.18 13.37 5.60
N PRO A 29 17.21 13.93 4.94
CA PRO A 29 17.20 15.33 4.51
C PRO A 29 15.95 15.73 3.70
N ALA A 30 15.49 14.85 2.82
CA ALA A 30 14.29 15.07 2.01
C ALA A 30 13.02 15.25 2.85
N TYR A 31 12.93 14.63 4.03
CA TYR A 31 11.71 14.65 4.86
C TYR A 31 11.71 15.77 5.89
N ARG A 32 12.85 16.44 6.11
CA ARG A 32 12.98 17.52 7.10
C ARG A 32 11.99 18.66 6.90
N PRO A 33 11.70 19.15 5.67
CA PRO A 33 10.71 20.20 5.49
C PRO A 33 9.31 19.78 5.97
N LEU A 34 8.90 18.55 5.63
CA LEU A 34 7.63 18.00 6.08
C LEU A 34 7.58 17.84 7.61
N ILE A 35 8.64 17.29 8.23
CA ILE A 35 8.68 17.17 9.70
C ILE A 35 8.72 18.54 10.39
N ALA A 36 9.44 19.52 9.84
CA ALA A 36 9.44 20.89 10.34
C ALA A 36 8.03 21.50 10.33
N SER A 37 7.26 21.27 9.25
CA SER A 37 5.85 21.72 9.15
C SER A 37 4.92 21.07 10.18
N ILE A 38 5.25 19.87 10.65
CA ILE A 38 4.53 19.23 11.77
C ILE A 38 4.88 19.92 13.09
N ILE A 39 6.18 20.20 13.31
CA ILE A 39 6.68 20.79 14.56
C ILE A 39 6.22 22.25 14.72
N ASP A 40 6.29 23.05 13.67
CA ASP A 40 5.84 24.45 13.68
C ASP A 40 4.30 24.58 13.65
N GLY A 41 3.61 23.47 13.41
CA GLY A 41 2.15 23.37 13.40
C GLY A 41 1.49 23.92 12.13
N SER A 42 2.23 24.22 11.07
CA SER A 42 1.68 24.63 9.77
C SER A 42 0.93 23.48 9.08
N ARG A 43 1.42 22.24 9.20
CA ARG A 43 0.67 21.04 8.81
C ARG A 43 -0.40 20.75 9.88
N LYS A 44 -1.63 20.47 9.45
CA LYS A 44 -2.77 20.19 10.33
C LYS A 44 -3.23 18.75 10.21
N GLN A 45 -3.54 18.14 11.34
CA GLN A 45 -4.14 16.81 11.38
C GLN A 45 -5.57 16.82 10.81
N LYS A 46 -5.94 15.71 10.18
CA LYS A 46 -7.23 15.46 9.53
C LYS A 46 -8.25 14.90 10.51
N VAL A 47 -8.51 15.64 11.61
CA VAL A 47 -9.35 15.21 12.75
C VAL A 47 -10.71 14.64 12.32
N LYS A 48 -11.40 15.31 11.39
CA LYS A 48 -12.71 14.85 10.89
C LYS A 48 -12.61 13.51 10.17
N ALA A 49 -11.57 13.32 9.35
CA ALA A 49 -11.38 12.07 8.63
C ALA A 49 -10.92 10.94 9.58
N ALA A 50 -10.11 11.27 10.59
CA ALA A 50 -9.65 10.32 11.62
C ALA A 50 -10.82 9.65 12.35
N ALA A 51 -11.88 10.40 12.68
CA ALA A 51 -13.07 9.87 13.36
C ALA A 51 -13.86 8.82 12.53
N HIS A 52 -13.64 8.78 11.21
CA HIS A 52 -14.34 7.86 10.30
C HIS A 52 -13.47 6.68 9.86
N LEU A 53 -12.24 6.58 10.36
CA LEU A 53 -11.36 5.47 10.00
C LEU A 53 -11.93 4.15 10.49
N LYS A 54 -11.95 3.16 9.59
CA LYS A 54 -12.31 1.78 9.90
C LYS A 54 -11.10 0.90 10.24
N ILE A 55 -9.91 1.37 9.86
CA ILE A 55 -8.62 0.72 10.12
C ILE A 55 -7.79 1.70 10.95
N PRO A 56 -7.17 1.27 12.07
CA PRO A 56 -6.35 2.12 12.92
C PRO A 56 -5.29 2.89 12.13
N ALA A 57 -5.11 4.18 12.45
CA ALA A 57 -4.24 5.08 11.71
C ALA A 57 -2.79 4.57 11.59
N ASN A 58 -2.27 3.97 12.67
CA ASN A 58 -0.94 3.36 12.73
C ASN A 58 -0.79 2.03 11.97
N GLU A 59 -1.85 1.43 11.47
CA GLU A 59 -1.80 0.15 10.76
C GLU A 59 -2.05 0.30 9.25
N ARG A 60 -2.79 1.34 8.84
CA ARG A 60 -3.28 1.56 7.46
C ARG A 60 -2.22 1.34 6.39
N MET A 61 -1.09 2.04 6.47
CA MET A 61 -0.07 1.98 5.42
C MET A 61 0.68 0.64 5.38
N TYR A 62 0.84 -0.04 6.51
CA TYR A 62 1.47 -1.37 6.57
C TYR A 62 0.55 -2.46 6.01
N ILE A 63 -0.75 -2.38 6.31
CA ILE A 63 -1.77 -3.24 5.71
C ILE A 63 -1.80 -3.02 4.20
N ALA A 64 -1.82 -1.76 3.76
CA ALA A 64 -1.83 -1.42 2.35
C ALA A 64 -0.58 -1.93 1.62
N GLU A 65 0.59 -1.81 2.25
CA GLU A 65 1.86 -2.35 1.74
C GLU A 65 1.78 -3.87 1.54
N THR A 66 1.33 -4.60 2.56
CA THR A 66 1.21 -6.06 2.51
C THR A 66 0.31 -6.52 1.37
N ILE A 67 -0.88 -5.91 1.25
CA ILE A 67 -1.80 -6.23 0.16
C ILE A 67 -1.19 -5.84 -1.19
N SER A 68 -0.57 -4.67 -1.28
CA SER A 68 0.06 -4.18 -2.51
C SER A 68 1.23 -5.05 -2.97
N MET A 69 2.01 -5.63 -2.06
CA MET A 69 3.08 -6.57 -2.40
C MET A 69 2.52 -7.83 -3.06
N ASN A 70 1.46 -8.42 -2.49
CA ASN A 70 0.81 -9.59 -3.08
C ASN A 70 0.23 -9.30 -4.47
N LEU A 71 -0.43 -8.15 -4.64
CA LEU A 71 -0.92 -7.71 -5.94
C LEU A 71 0.22 -7.40 -6.93
N GLY A 72 1.35 -6.90 -6.43
CA GLY A 72 2.57 -6.65 -7.18
C GLY A 72 3.14 -7.95 -7.76
N LEU A 73 3.24 -9.00 -6.95
CA LEU A 73 3.67 -10.33 -7.41
C LEU A 73 2.75 -10.86 -8.52
N ILE A 74 1.43 -10.76 -8.34
CA ILE A 74 0.48 -11.14 -9.39
C ILE A 74 0.68 -10.33 -10.67
N SER A 75 0.93 -9.02 -10.54
CA SER A 75 1.22 -8.17 -11.69
C SER A 75 2.51 -8.60 -12.39
N GLU A 76 3.56 -8.90 -11.63
CA GLU A 76 4.85 -9.34 -12.14
C GLU A 76 4.72 -10.68 -12.86
N PHE A 77 3.99 -11.66 -12.31
CA PHE A 77 3.68 -12.91 -13.01
C PHE A 77 3.02 -12.69 -14.38
N LYS A 78 2.19 -11.66 -14.52
CA LYS A 78 1.52 -11.34 -15.79
C LYS A 78 2.43 -10.65 -16.81
N THR A 79 3.47 -9.94 -16.37
CA THR A 79 4.20 -9.00 -17.24
C THR A 79 5.70 -9.23 -17.33
N ALA A 80 6.29 -9.97 -16.38
CA ALA A 80 7.70 -10.28 -16.38
C ALA A 80 8.04 -11.16 -17.58
N LYS A 81 9.12 -10.81 -18.26
CA LYS A 81 9.61 -11.54 -19.43
C LYS A 81 10.74 -12.48 -19.04
N LEU A 82 10.74 -13.66 -19.63
CA LEU A 82 11.85 -14.59 -19.63
C LEU A 82 12.92 -14.15 -20.65
N SER A 83 14.10 -14.78 -20.54
CA SER A 83 15.22 -14.56 -21.47
C SER A 83 14.87 -14.83 -22.93
N GLU A 84 13.92 -15.73 -23.18
CA GLU A 84 13.43 -16.10 -24.50
C GLU A 84 12.40 -15.11 -25.08
N GLY A 85 11.99 -14.09 -24.30
CA GLY A 85 11.10 -13.01 -24.75
C GLY A 85 9.61 -13.23 -24.47
N GLU A 86 9.21 -14.46 -24.17
CA GLU A 86 7.87 -14.78 -23.62
C GLU A 86 7.70 -14.25 -22.20
N THR A 87 6.46 -14.07 -21.76
CA THR A 87 6.13 -13.73 -20.37
C THR A 87 6.09 -14.96 -19.48
N LEU A 88 6.30 -14.80 -18.17
CA LEU A 88 6.12 -15.87 -17.18
C LEU A 88 4.73 -16.52 -17.27
N LEU A 89 3.71 -15.73 -17.59
CA LEU A 89 2.35 -16.20 -17.78
C LEU A 89 2.23 -17.12 -19.00
N GLU A 90 2.78 -16.72 -20.15
CA GLU A 90 2.78 -17.52 -21.38
C GLU A 90 3.53 -18.83 -21.17
N HIS A 91 4.73 -18.75 -20.59
CA HIS A 91 5.52 -19.93 -20.25
C HIS A 91 4.77 -20.93 -19.35
N GLN A 92 4.09 -20.41 -18.32
CA GLN A 92 3.31 -21.25 -17.41
C GLN A 92 2.06 -21.83 -18.08
N ALA A 93 1.42 -21.09 -19.00
CA ALA A 93 0.27 -21.57 -19.75
C ALA A 93 0.66 -22.75 -20.65
N ASP A 94 1.78 -22.61 -21.38
CA ASP A 94 2.33 -23.65 -22.26
C ASP A 94 2.68 -24.92 -21.47
N LYS A 95 3.31 -24.76 -20.30
CA LYS A 95 3.68 -25.87 -19.41
C LYS A 95 2.46 -26.65 -18.90
N GLU A 96 1.35 -25.96 -18.63
CA GLU A 96 0.11 -26.58 -18.12
C GLU A 96 -0.83 -27.03 -19.25
N GLY A 97 -0.50 -26.73 -20.52
CA GLY A 97 -1.34 -27.08 -21.67
C GLY A 97 -2.68 -26.33 -21.69
N ILE A 98 -2.71 -25.09 -21.20
CA ILE A 98 -3.91 -24.23 -21.15
C ILE A 98 -3.66 -22.91 -21.87
N GLU A 99 -4.73 -22.21 -22.24
CA GLU A 99 -4.60 -20.93 -22.92
C GLU A 99 -4.10 -19.82 -21.95
N PRO A 100 -3.21 -18.91 -22.40
CA PRO A 100 -2.72 -17.79 -21.58
C PRO A 100 -3.86 -16.93 -20.98
N ILE A 101 -4.97 -16.80 -21.70
CA ILE A 101 -6.13 -16.04 -21.20
C ILE A 101 -6.75 -16.67 -19.95
N ASP A 102 -6.69 -17.99 -19.80
CA ASP A 102 -7.24 -18.69 -18.64
C ASP A 102 -6.33 -18.51 -17.42
N VAL A 103 -5.01 -18.53 -17.60
CA VAL A 103 -4.04 -18.16 -16.55
C VAL A 103 -4.25 -16.71 -16.12
N LYS A 104 -4.41 -15.80 -17.08
CA LYS A 104 -4.67 -14.39 -16.79
C LYS A 104 -5.94 -14.20 -15.96
N ARG A 105 -7.04 -14.85 -16.35
CA ARG A 105 -8.31 -14.81 -15.59
C ARG A 105 -8.15 -15.39 -14.19
N TRP A 106 -7.43 -16.50 -14.04
CA TRP A 106 -7.15 -17.09 -12.74
C TRP A 106 -6.38 -16.12 -11.84
N LEU A 107 -5.35 -15.44 -12.37
CA LEU A 107 -4.59 -14.43 -11.64
C LEU A 107 -5.44 -13.20 -11.26
N GLU A 108 -6.35 -12.76 -12.15
CA GLU A 108 -7.28 -11.67 -11.86
C GLU A 108 -8.28 -12.05 -10.76
N ASN A 109 -8.81 -13.27 -10.78
CA ASN A 109 -9.65 -13.79 -9.71
C ASN A 109 -8.88 -13.85 -8.39
N ARG A 110 -7.64 -14.34 -8.40
CA ARG A 110 -6.80 -14.39 -7.19
C ARG A 110 -6.53 -13.00 -6.62
N ALA A 111 -6.31 -12.00 -7.48
CA ALA A 111 -6.14 -10.61 -7.05
C ALA A 111 -7.42 -10.05 -6.39
N MET A 112 -8.60 -10.45 -6.87
CA MET A 112 -9.88 -10.09 -6.25
C MET A 112 -10.08 -10.79 -4.91
N GLU A 113 -9.79 -12.09 -4.83
CA GLU A 113 -9.85 -12.88 -3.59
C GLU A 113 -8.97 -12.27 -2.50
N ILE A 114 -7.72 -11.91 -2.80
CA ILE A 114 -6.81 -11.27 -1.82
C ILE A 114 -7.42 -10.00 -1.23
N LYS A 115 -8.04 -9.16 -2.06
CA LYS A 115 -8.68 -7.92 -1.59
C LYS A 115 -9.94 -8.23 -0.76
N GLN A 116 -10.69 -9.24 -1.14
CA GLN A 116 -11.91 -9.66 -0.43
C GLN A 116 -11.55 -10.27 0.93
N ASP A 117 -10.59 -11.18 0.99
CA ASP A 117 -10.09 -11.79 2.23
C ASP A 117 -9.55 -10.72 3.19
N ALA A 118 -8.81 -9.72 2.68
CA ALA A 118 -8.35 -8.60 3.50
C ALA A 118 -9.51 -7.76 4.03
N ALA A 119 -10.56 -7.54 3.23
CA ALA A 119 -11.74 -6.81 3.65
C ALA A 119 -12.47 -7.56 4.78
N ASP A 120 -12.64 -8.87 4.62
CA ASP A 120 -13.33 -9.73 5.58
C ASP A 120 -12.56 -9.84 6.90
N GLN A 121 -11.23 -10.05 6.85
CA GLN A 121 -10.38 -10.11 8.04
C GLN A 121 -10.36 -8.81 8.84
N LEU A 122 -10.44 -7.67 8.16
CA LEU A 122 -10.46 -6.35 8.80
C LEU A 122 -11.87 -5.88 9.16
N GLY A 123 -12.92 -6.63 8.80
CA GLY A 123 -14.31 -6.25 9.03
C GLY A 123 -14.73 -4.98 8.30
N VAL A 124 -14.19 -4.73 7.11
CA VAL A 124 -14.47 -3.54 6.28
C VAL A 124 -15.00 -3.93 4.91
N SER A 125 -15.51 -2.95 4.16
CA SER A 125 -15.95 -3.21 2.78
C SER A 125 -14.75 -3.36 1.84
N LEU A 126 -14.92 -4.12 0.75
CA LEU A 126 -13.95 -4.20 -0.34
C LEU A 126 -13.57 -2.80 -0.87
N GLN A 127 -14.55 -1.91 -1.00
CA GLN A 127 -14.32 -0.51 -1.39
C GLN A 127 -13.37 0.24 -0.45
N THR A 128 -13.38 -0.09 0.85
CA THR A 128 -12.46 0.49 1.84
C THR A 128 -11.02 0.05 1.56
N ILE A 129 -10.80 -1.22 1.23
CA ILE A 129 -9.49 -1.76 0.85
C ILE A 129 -8.99 -1.11 -0.45
N GLU A 130 -9.84 -0.97 -1.46
CA GLU A 130 -9.46 -0.34 -2.72
C GLU A 130 -9.10 1.15 -2.54
N ASN A 131 -9.86 1.86 -1.71
CA ASN A 131 -9.56 3.24 -1.35
C ASN A 131 -8.23 3.35 -0.60
N LEU A 132 -7.97 2.42 0.34
CA LEU A 132 -6.71 2.35 1.07
C LEU A 132 -5.52 2.12 0.14
N LEU A 133 -5.64 1.16 -0.79
CA LEU A 133 -4.60 0.87 -1.78
C LEU A 133 -4.33 2.06 -2.72
N ARG A 134 -5.37 2.79 -3.11
CA ARG A 134 -5.23 4.01 -3.93
C ARG A 134 -4.48 5.11 -3.16
N ASP A 135 -4.87 5.36 -1.91
CA ASP A 135 -4.22 6.34 -1.03
C ASP A 135 -2.75 5.97 -0.78
N PHE A 136 -2.47 4.68 -0.55
CA PHE A 136 -1.13 4.15 -0.41
C PHE A 136 -0.25 4.40 -1.65
N ARG A 137 -0.73 4.07 -2.85
CA ARG A 137 0.00 4.33 -4.10
C ARG A 137 0.24 5.81 -4.35
N TYR A 138 -0.75 6.64 -4.05
CA TYR A 138 -0.61 8.10 -4.15
C TYR A 138 0.51 8.60 -3.23
N LYS A 139 0.55 8.13 -1.98
CA LYS A 139 1.60 8.51 -1.04
C LYS A 139 2.97 8.03 -1.47
N LEU A 140 3.10 6.77 -1.91
CA LEU A 140 4.37 6.25 -2.42
C LEU A 140 4.93 7.11 -3.58
N ALA A 141 4.06 7.56 -4.48
CA ALA A 141 4.47 8.32 -5.66
C ALA A 141 4.82 9.79 -5.35
N ASN A 142 4.25 10.38 -4.31
CA ASN A 142 4.34 11.83 -4.06
C ASN A 142 5.07 12.18 -2.75
N PHE A 143 5.46 11.22 -1.92
CA PHE A 143 6.11 11.53 -0.64
C PHE A 143 7.51 12.13 -0.86
N PRO A 144 7.89 13.21 -0.13
CA PRO A 144 7.23 13.82 1.02
C PRO A 144 6.25 14.96 0.72
N ASP A 145 5.93 15.25 -0.53
CA ASP A 145 5.11 16.40 -0.93
C ASP A 145 3.58 16.15 -0.81
N VAL A 146 3.19 15.23 0.08
CA VAL A 146 1.80 14.75 0.29
C VAL A 146 0.96 15.60 1.24
#